data_AF-A7RTI2-F1
#
_entry.id   AF-A7RTI2-F1
#
_cell.length_a   1.000
_cell.length_b   1.000
_cell.length_c   1.000
_cell.angle_alpha   90.00
_cell.angle_beta   90.00
_cell.angle_gamma   90.00
#
_symmetry.space_group_name_H-M   'P 1'
#
loop_
_entity.id
_entity.type
_entity.pdbx_description
1 polymer ?
#
loop_
_entity_poly.entity_id
_entity_poly.type
_entity_poly.pdbx_seq_one_letter_code
_entity_poly.pdbx_strand_id
1 'polypeptide(L)'
;CSPQEYQCDNGACIPSRYECDGRIQCSDGSDETGCTATISPSSCPGFLCDGNTLCLPFYKRCDGSYDCKDYTDEFNCCKSGALFPSI
;
A
#
# COMPACT_ATOMS: atom_id res chain seq x y z
N CYS A 1 -12.59 -19.86 -2.31
CA CYS A 1 -12.33 -18.79 -1.33
C CYS A 1 -13.46 -17.76 -1.39
N SER A 2 -13.72 -17.06 -0.29
CA SER A 2 -14.63 -15.92 -0.25
C SER A 2 -14.07 -14.72 -1.03
N PRO A 3 -14.90 -13.74 -1.41
CA PRO A 3 -14.43 -12.54 -2.14
C PRO A 3 -13.47 -11.64 -1.34
N GLN A 4 -13.23 -11.92 -0.05
CA GLN A 4 -12.29 -11.23 0.83
C GLN A 4 -11.06 -12.11 1.16
N GLU A 5 -10.94 -13.24 0.47
CA GLU A 5 -9.86 -14.19 0.63
C GLU A 5 -9.09 -14.32 -0.69
N TYR A 6 -7.77 -14.32 -0.59
CA TYR A 6 -6.86 -14.68 -1.67
C TYR A 6 -6.75 -16.20 -1.76
N GLN A 7 -6.75 -16.71 -3.00
CA GLN A 7 -6.57 -18.13 -3.27
C GLN A 7 -5.11 -18.37 -3.65
N CYS A 8 -4.39 -19.10 -2.80
CA CYS A 8 -3.05 -19.60 -3.07
C CYS A 8 -3.03 -20.51 -4.30
N ASP A 9 -1.88 -20.66 -4.94
CA ASP A 9 -1.71 -21.58 -6.08
C ASP A 9 -1.91 -23.04 -5.70
N ASN A 10 -1.62 -23.42 -4.45
CA ASN A 10 -1.95 -24.74 -3.91
C ASN A 10 -3.46 -24.97 -3.66
N GLY A 11 -4.30 -23.95 -3.89
CA GLY A 11 -5.75 -23.97 -3.66
C GLY A 11 -6.21 -23.62 -2.24
N ALA A 12 -5.28 -23.26 -1.34
CA ALA A 12 -5.62 -22.75 -0.02
C ALA A 12 -6.21 -21.33 -0.10
N CYS A 13 -7.00 -20.96 0.91
CA CYS A 13 -7.59 -19.64 1.01
C CYS A 13 -7.01 -18.93 2.23
N ILE A 14 -6.45 -17.75 2.02
CA ILE A 14 -5.99 -16.87 3.10
C ILE A 14 -6.73 -15.54 3.00
N PRO A 15 -6.92 -14.80 4.10
CA PRO A 15 -7.46 -13.44 4.02
C PRO A 15 -6.64 -12.56 3.07
N SER A 16 -7.28 -11.80 2.17
CA SER A 16 -6.59 -10.98 1.15
C SER A 16 -5.64 -9.92 1.71
N ARG A 17 -5.70 -9.64 3.02
CA ARG A 17 -4.74 -8.78 3.73
C ARG A 17 -3.36 -9.42 3.94
N TYR A 18 -3.27 -10.75 3.78
CA TYR A 18 -2.04 -11.52 3.89
C TYR A 18 -1.42 -11.81 2.52
N GLU A 19 -2.01 -11.29 1.45
CA GLU A 19 -1.36 -11.29 0.15
C GLU A 19 -0.28 -10.20 0.15
N CYS A 20 0.96 -10.59 -0.15
CA CYS A 20 2.12 -9.71 -0.20
C CYS A 20 2.36 -8.91 1.11
N ASP A 21 2.19 -9.55 2.27
CA ASP A 21 2.41 -8.93 3.58
C ASP A 21 3.85 -9.14 4.11
N GLY A 22 4.70 -9.80 3.34
CA GLY A 22 6.08 -10.11 3.70
C GLY A 22 6.21 -11.40 4.53
N ARG A 23 5.13 -12.14 4.73
CA ARG A 23 5.12 -13.41 5.47
C ARG A 23 4.45 -14.48 4.64
N ILE A 24 5.07 -15.64 4.60
CA ILE A 24 4.51 -16.80 3.91
C ILE A 24 3.35 -17.38 4.73
N GLN A 25 2.12 -17.19 4.27
CA GLN A 25 0.89 -17.79 4.80
C GLN A 25 0.40 -18.94 3.92
N CYS A 26 0.59 -18.86 2.60
CA CYS A 26 0.39 -20.02 1.75
C CYS A 26 1.50 -21.04 2.01
N SER A 27 1.17 -22.34 2.08
CA SER A 27 2.19 -23.37 2.35
C SER A 27 3.25 -23.49 1.25
N ASP A 28 2.92 -23.01 0.05
CA ASP A 28 3.74 -22.88 -1.15
C ASP A 28 4.36 -21.48 -1.30
N GLY A 29 4.02 -20.53 -0.43
CA GLY A 29 4.49 -19.14 -0.49
C GLY A 29 3.95 -18.32 -1.65
N SER A 30 2.94 -18.80 -2.38
CA SER A 30 2.37 -18.12 -3.54
C SER A 30 1.77 -16.75 -3.21
N ASP A 31 1.30 -16.55 -1.99
CA ASP A 31 0.91 -15.23 -1.46
C ASP A 31 2.04 -14.19 -1.44
N GLU A 32 3.29 -14.66 -1.40
CA GLU A 32 4.50 -13.83 -1.41
C GLU A 32 5.29 -13.96 -2.73
N THR A 33 4.83 -14.82 -3.65
CA THR A 33 5.54 -15.14 -4.88
C THR A 33 4.78 -14.58 -6.08
N GLY A 34 5.32 -13.56 -6.72
CA GLY A 34 4.61 -12.85 -7.80
C GLY A 34 3.92 -11.56 -7.34
N CYS A 35 4.21 -11.13 -6.11
CA CYS A 35 4.11 -9.73 -5.74
C CYS A 35 4.99 -8.92 -6.71
N THR A 36 4.39 -8.43 -7.80
CA THR A 36 4.89 -7.20 -8.43
C THR A 36 5.08 -6.23 -7.27
N ALA A 37 6.23 -5.57 -7.15
CA ALA A 37 6.66 -4.76 -6.00
C ALA A 37 5.71 -3.57 -5.70
N THR A 38 4.46 -3.91 -5.44
CA THR A 38 3.24 -3.15 -5.62
C THR A 38 2.41 -3.66 -4.45
N ILE A 39 2.58 -3.05 -3.30
CA ILE A 39 1.81 -3.33 -2.10
C ILE A 39 0.33 -3.25 -2.48
N SER A 40 -0.41 -4.31 -2.17
CA SER A 40 -1.83 -4.35 -2.44
C SER A 40 -2.55 -3.25 -1.65
N PRO A 41 -3.52 -2.51 -2.22
CA PRO A 41 -4.30 -1.48 -1.51
C PRO A 41 -4.98 -2.00 -0.25
N SER A 42 -5.26 -3.31 -0.23
CA SER A 42 -5.86 -4.06 0.88
C SER A 42 -4.92 -4.23 2.07
N SER A 43 -3.61 -4.28 1.82
CA SER A 43 -2.56 -4.53 2.82
C SER A 43 -1.94 -3.24 3.35
N CYS A 44 -2.25 -2.09 2.72
CA CYS A 44 -1.86 -0.77 3.18
C CYS A 44 -3.01 -0.11 3.95
N PRO A 45 -2.91 0.12 5.28
CA PRO A 45 -3.90 0.87 6.04
C PRO A 45 -3.85 2.39 5.76
N GLY A 46 -3.34 2.79 4.60
CA GLY A 46 -2.92 4.13 4.26
C GLY A 46 -3.03 4.42 2.77
N PHE A 47 -2.17 5.33 2.29
CA PHE A 47 -2.04 5.69 0.90
C PHE A 47 -0.82 5.02 0.28
N LEU A 48 -1.03 4.44 -0.90
CA LEU A 48 0.00 3.86 -1.72
C LEU A 48 0.57 4.90 -2.68
N CYS A 49 1.88 5.01 -2.72
CA CYS A 49 2.59 5.88 -3.64
C CYS A 49 3.78 5.17 -4.28
N ASP A 50 4.46 5.86 -5.20
CA ASP A 50 5.57 5.31 -5.97
C ASP A 50 5.14 4.06 -6.78
N GLY A 51 3.97 4.13 -7.44
CA GLY A 51 3.41 2.99 -8.16
C GLY A 51 2.96 1.84 -7.26
N ASN A 52 2.50 2.16 -6.04
CA ASN A 52 2.19 1.24 -4.95
C ASN A 52 3.40 0.51 -4.36
N THR A 53 4.63 0.92 -4.62
CA THR A 53 5.81 0.30 -3.98
C THR A 53 5.96 0.75 -2.52
N LEU A 54 5.39 1.91 -2.17
CA LEU A 54 5.51 2.54 -0.85
C LEU A 54 4.13 2.76 -0.22
N CYS A 55 3.93 2.21 0.98
CA CYS A 55 2.75 2.45 1.80
C CYS A 55 3.04 3.50 2.87
N LEU A 56 2.35 4.63 2.78
CA LEU A 56 2.39 5.68 3.79
C LEU A 56 1.06 5.75 4.53
N PRO A 57 1.04 6.11 5.81
CA PRO A 57 -0.22 6.29 6.53
C PRO A 57 -0.99 7.51 6.00
N PHE A 58 -2.33 7.51 6.11
CA PHE A 58 -3.18 8.56 5.53
C PHE A 58 -2.83 9.99 5.96
N TYR A 59 -2.24 10.18 7.15
CA TYR A 59 -1.83 11.50 7.64
C TYR A 59 -0.59 12.05 6.94
N LYS A 60 0.18 11.22 6.23
CA LYS A 60 1.34 11.61 5.42
C LYS A 60 0.97 12.12 4.03
N ARG A 61 -0.27 11.90 3.61
CA ARG A 61 -0.75 12.46 2.35
C ARG A 61 -1.12 13.92 2.57
N CYS A 62 -0.50 14.83 1.82
CA CYS A 62 -0.66 16.27 1.96
C CYS A 62 -0.22 16.80 3.34
N ASP A 63 0.86 16.26 3.91
CA ASP A 63 1.38 16.70 5.20
C ASP A 63 2.40 17.84 5.09
N GLY A 64 2.73 18.26 3.86
CA GLY A 64 3.72 19.29 3.56
C GLY A 64 5.15 18.74 3.46
N SER A 65 5.34 17.42 3.49
CA SER A 65 6.60 16.73 3.30
C SER A 65 6.52 15.79 2.11
N TYR A 66 7.60 15.72 1.32
CA TYR A 66 7.72 14.73 0.26
C TYR A 66 8.26 13.43 0.85
N ASP A 67 7.36 12.57 1.32
CA ASP A 67 7.68 11.23 1.81
C ASP A 67 7.74 10.21 0.65
N CYS A 68 6.98 10.44 -0.43
CA CYS A 68 7.05 9.60 -1.63
C CYS A 68 8.16 10.04 -2.56
N LYS A 69 8.86 9.05 -3.15
CA LYS A 69 9.90 9.30 -4.15
C LYS A 69 9.34 9.90 -5.46
N ASP A 70 8.14 9.49 -5.85
CA ASP A 70 7.34 10.11 -6.90
C ASP A 70 6.58 11.38 -6.46
N TYR A 71 6.80 11.89 -5.23
CA TYR A 71 6.17 13.10 -4.65
C TYR A 71 4.63 13.17 -4.80
N THR A 72 4.01 12.01 -4.98
CA THR A 72 2.58 11.84 -5.30
C THR A 72 1.69 12.00 -4.06
N ASP A 73 2.27 11.87 -2.88
CA ASP A 73 1.67 12.22 -1.58
C ASP A 73 1.33 13.71 -1.48
N GLU A 74 2.14 14.58 -2.08
CA GLU A 74 1.96 16.04 -2.06
C GLU A 74 1.41 16.60 -3.39
N PHE A 75 1.20 15.75 -4.39
CA PHE A 75 0.70 16.16 -5.70
C PHE A 75 -0.83 16.30 -5.72
N ASN A 76 -1.33 17.40 -6.29
CA ASN A 76 -2.77 17.68 -6.41
C ASN A 76 -3.52 17.73 -5.06
N CYS A 77 -2.87 18.28 -4.04
CA CYS A 77 -3.55 18.53 -2.78
C CYS A 77 -4.46 19.76 -2.86
N CYS A 78 -5.76 19.54 -3.10
CA CYS A 78 -6.78 20.60 -3.12
C CYS A 78 -7.20 21.04 -1.69
N LYS A 79 -6.22 21.25 -0.81
CA LYS A 79 -6.43 21.80 0.53
C LYS A 79 -5.86 23.22 0.55
N SER A 80 -6.78 24.17 0.64
CA SER A 80 -6.60 25.60 0.93
C SER A 80 -5.95 25.85 2.30
N GLY A 81 -4.75 25.30 2.53
CA GLY A 81 -4.14 25.24 3.85
C GLY A 81 -2.64 24.97 3.86
N ALA A 82 -1.93 25.21 2.75
CA ALA A 82 -0.48 25.42 2.79
C ALA A 82 -0.22 26.73 3.54
N LEU A 83 -0.28 26.66 4.87
CA LEU A 83 0.25 27.68 5.76
C LEU A 83 1.76 27.68 5.53
N PHE A 84 2.15 28.61 4.66
CA PHE A 84 3.48 29.16 4.51
C PHE A 84 4.28 29.01 5.81
N PRO A 85 5.50 28.44 5.81
CA PRO A 85 6.44 28.79 6.85
C PRO A 85 6.72 30.28 6.65
N SER A 86 6.19 31.07 7.58
CA SER A 86 6.56 32.48 7.71
C SER A 86 8.04 32.52 8.09
N ILE A 87 8.89 32.95 7.17
CA ILE A 87 10.13 33.67 7.49
C ILE A 87 10.49 34.62 6.35
#